data_AF-A0A1F5IQG2-F1
#
_entry.id   AF-A0A1F5IQG2-F1
#
_cell.length_a   1.000
_cell.length_b   1.000
_cell.length_c   1.000
_cell.angle_alpha   90.00
_cell.angle_beta   90.00
_cell.angle_gamma   90.00
#
_symmetry.space_group_name_H-M   'P 1'
#
loop_
_entity.id
_entity.type
_entity.pdbx_description
1 polymer ?
#
loop_
_entity_poly.entity_id
_entity_poly.type
_entity_poly.pdbx_seq_one_letter_code
_entity_poly.pdbx_strand_id
1 'polypeptide(L)'
;MSNKLHFWIGSAILILSLSIVLIIITAFKFLPPRLPLFYSLSWGEIQLATHQQFLILPASIGIVAILNLLLAWQLHPSQSFFKKLLLLSSVTAGLILTIAFTKIVLIFV
;
A
#
# COMPACT_ATOMS: atom_id res chain seq x y z
N MET A 1 -20.37 -4.77 15.33
CA MET A 1 -19.71 -3.91 14.33
C MET A 1 -20.50 -4.05 13.03
N SER A 2 -20.80 -2.98 12.30
CA SER A 2 -21.57 -3.14 11.03
C SER A 2 -20.69 -3.84 10.00
N ASN A 3 -21.11 -5.00 9.48
CA ASN A 3 -20.40 -5.75 8.44
C ASN A 3 -20.05 -4.88 7.21
N LYS A 4 -20.82 -3.81 6.99
CA LYS A 4 -20.57 -2.83 5.93
C LYS A 4 -19.19 -2.13 6.09
N LEU A 5 -18.78 -1.78 7.30
CA LEU A 5 -17.52 -1.05 7.51
C LEU A 5 -16.29 -1.90 7.15
N HIS A 6 -16.28 -3.17 7.55
CA HIS A 6 -15.21 -4.09 7.19
C HIS A 6 -15.13 -4.30 5.68
N PHE A 7 -16.29 -4.44 5.03
CA PHE A 7 -16.37 -4.56 3.57
C PHE A 7 -15.81 -3.33 2.86
N TRP A 8 -16.22 -2.12 3.25
CA TRP A 8 -15.72 -0.86 2.67
C TRP A 8 -14.22 -0.65 2.88
N ILE A 9 -13.69 -1.00 4.06
CA ILE A 9 -12.26 -0.87 4.33
C ILE A 9 -11.47 -1.92 3.53
N GLY A 10 -11.95 -3.16 3.49
CA GLY A 10 -11.33 -4.21 2.69
C GLY A 10 -11.29 -3.85 1.21
N SER A 11 -12.40 -3.33 0.66
CA SER A 11 -12.45 -2.90 -0.73
C SER A 11 -11.51 -1.71 -1.00
N ALA A 12 -11.41 -0.75 -0.09
CA ALA A 12 -10.47 0.37 -0.22
C ALA A 12 -9.01 -0.11 -0.31
N ILE A 13 -8.59 -1.04 0.57
CA ILE A 13 -7.23 -1.60 0.56
C ILE A 13 -6.95 -2.34 -0.76
N LEU A 14 -7.92 -3.11 -1.24
CA LEU A 14 -7.79 -3.80 -2.53
C LEU A 14 -7.66 -2.82 -3.70
N ILE A 15 -8.49 -1.77 -3.72
CA ILE A 15 -8.43 -0.73 -4.77
C ILE A 15 -7.06 -0.04 -4.77
N LEU A 16 -6.53 0.32 -3.59
CA LEU A 16 -5.20 0.95 -3.47
C LEU A 16 -4.06 0.03 -3.92
N SER A 17 -4.14 -1.26 -3.61
CA SER A 17 -3.15 -2.24 -4.05
C SER A 17 -3.22 -2.48 -5.56
N LEU A 18 -4.43 -2.66 -6.10
CA LEU A 18 -4.66 -2.86 -7.53
C LEU A 18 -4.30 -1.63 -8.37
N SER A 19 -4.49 -0.42 -7.85
CA SER A 19 -4.11 0.80 -8.58
C SER A 19 -2.59 0.88 -8.78
N ILE A 20 -1.79 0.50 -7.79
CA ILE A 20 -0.33 0.40 -7.94
C ILE A 20 0.03 -0.62 -9.02
N VAL A 21 -0.56 -1.82 -8.97
CA VAL A 21 -0.31 -2.87 -9.97
C VAL A 21 -0.69 -2.40 -11.37
N LEU A 22 -1.84 -1.74 -11.52
CA LEU A 22 -2.30 -1.20 -12.79
C LEU A 22 -1.35 -0.14 -13.35
N ILE A 23 -0.86 0.77 -12.50
CA ILE A 23 0.10 1.79 -12.90
C ILE A 23 1.42 1.13 -13.32
N ILE A 24 1.92 0.14 -12.58
CA ILE A 24 3.15 -0.59 -12.96
C ILE A 24 2.99 -1.19 -14.36
N ILE A 25 1.88 -1.88 -14.64
CA ILE A 25 1.67 -2.55 -15.93
C ILE A 25 1.52 -1.54 -17.09
N THR A 26 0.80 -0.44 -16.85
CA THR A 26 0.50 0.55 -17.90
C THR A 26 1.65 1.53 -18.15
N ALA A 27 2.35 1.96 -17.10
CA ALA A 27 3.45 2.93 -17.18
C ALA A 27 4.82 2.29 -17.44
N PHE A 28 4.96 0.95 -17.33
CA PHE A 28 6.23 0.23 -17.52
C PHE A 28 7.01 0.64 -18.79
N LYS A 29 6.30 0.92 -19.90
CA LYS A 29 6.95 1.28 -21.17
C LYS A 29 7.60 2.66 -21.16
N PHE A 30 7.14 3.56 -20.30
CA PHE A 30 7.60 4.95 -20.22
C PHE A 30 8.57 5.16 -19.07
N LEU A 31 8.63 4.21 -18.14
CA LEU A 31 9.47 4.28 -16.96
C LEU A 31 10.89 3.74 -17.24
N PRO A 32 11.93 4.35 -16.64
CA PRO A 32 13.28 3.80 -16.65
C PRO A 32 13.31 2.35 -16.13
N PRO A 33 14.26 1.52 -16.59
CA PRO A 33 14.37 0.12 -16.15
C PRO A 33 14.63 -0.04 -14.65
N ARG A 34 15.12 1.02 -14.00
CA ARG A 34 15.43 1.10 -12.58
C ARG A 34 14.88 2.40 -12.02
N LEU A 35 14.12 2.29 -10.93
CA LEU A 35 13.47 3.41 -10.26
C LEU A 35 13.75 3.37 -8.75
N PRO A 36 13.85 4.51 -8.07
CA PRO A 36 14.03 4.53 -6.63
C PRO A 36 12.79 3.97 -5.93
N LEU A 37 12.98 3.07 -4.96
CA LEU A 37 11.85 2.48 -4.23
C LEU A 37 11.21 3.47 -3.22
N PHE A 38 12.02 4.40 -2.70
CA PHE A 38 11.60 5.39 -1.71
C PHE A 38 11.86 6.81 -2.21
N TYR A 39 10.83 7.66 -2.16
CA TYR A 39 10.89 9.02 -2.66
C TYR A 39 11.83 9.94 -1.84
N SER A 40 12.02 9.68 -0.54
CA SER A 40 12.64 10.62 0.40
C SER A 40 14.15 10.43 0.62
N LEU A 41 14.78 9.42 0.02
CA LEU A 41 16.19 9.10 0.22
C LEU A 41 17.03 9.47 -1.00
N SER A 42 18.31 9.80 -0.79
CA SER A 42 19.27 10.07 -1.87
C SER A 42 19.53 8.81 -2.70
N TRP A 43 19.34 8.91 -4.03
CA TRP A 43 19.37 7.78 -4.94
C TRP A 43 20.80 7.28 -5.19
N GLY A 44 21.22 6.28 -4.41
CA GLY A 44 22.35 5.42 -4.76
C GLY A 44 21.89 4.17 -5.50
N GLU A 45 22.82 3.46 -6.17
CA GLU A 45 22.57 2.19 -6.89
C GLU A 45 21.81 1.15 -6.04
N ILE A 46 22.02 1.15 -4.72
CA ILE A 46 21.40 0.21 -3.78
C ILE A 46 19.89 0.47 -3.61
N GLN A 47 19.41 1.69 -3.89
CA GLN A 47 17.99 2.08 -3.72
C GLN A 47 17.17 1.97 -5.00
N LEU A 48 17.83 1.63 -6.11
CA LEU A 48 17.21 1.44 -7.41
C LEU A 48 16.61 0.03 -7.50
N ALA A 49 15.30 -0.01 -7.69
CA ALA A 49 14.52 -1.23 -7.84
C ALA A 49 14.12 -1.45 -9.29
N THR A 50 14.11 -2.71 -9.72
CA THR A 50 13.51 -3.13 -10.99
C THR A 50 11.98 -3.04 -10.90
N HIS A 51 11.30 -2.95 -12.04
CA HIS A 51 9.84 -2.93 -12.10
C HIS A 51 9.15 -4.06 -11.33
N GLN A 52 9.73 -5.27 -11.33
CA GLN A 52 9.20 -6.40 -10.58
C GLN A 52 9.31 -6.20 -9.06
N GLN A 53 10.40 -5.58 -8.60
CA GLN A 53 10.61 -5.28 -7.19
C GLN A 53 9.59 -4.25 -6.67
N PHE A 54 8.96 -3.43 -7.52
CA PHE A 54 7.86 -2.54 -7.12
C PHE A 54 6.59 -3.28 -6.67
N LEU A 55 6.44 -4.56 -7.01
CA LEU A 55 5.36 -5.40 -6.47
C LEU A 55 5.48 -5.59 -4.95
N ILE A 56 6.61 -5.25 -4.34
CA ILE A 56 6.74 -5.21 -2.89
C ILE A 56 5.80 -4.17 -2.25
N LEU A 57 5.44 -3.10 -2.96
CA LEU A 57 4.54 -2.06 -2.44
C LEU A 57 3.12 -2.59 -2.24
N PRO A 58 2.42 -3.14 -3.25
CA PRO A 58 1.10 -3.75 -3.05
C PRO A 58 1.15 -4.94 -2.09
N ALA A 59 2.24 -5.71 -2.09
CA ALA A 59 2.44 -6.78 -1.11
C ALA A 59 2.53 -6.23 0.33
N SER A 60 3.25 -5.13 0.54
CA SER A 60 3.39 -4.48 1.85
C SER A 60 2.05 -3.95 2.37
N ILE A 61 1.23 -3.36 1.49
CA ILE A 61 -0.16 -2.97 1.82
C ILE A 61 -0.94 -4.18 2.31
N GLY A 62 -0.86 -5.30 1.60
CA GLY A 62 -1.51 -6.55 1.98
C GLY A 62 -1.02 -7.09 3.33
N ILE A 63 0.29 -7.11 3.56
CA ILE A 63 0.90 -7.57 4.82
C ILE A 63 0.42 -6.72 5.99
N VAL A 64 0.48 -5.39 5.87
CA VAL A 64 -0.02 -4.47 6.93
C VAL A 64 -1.50 -4.72 7.20
N ALA A 65 -2.31 -4.88 6.16
CA ALA A 65 -3.74 -5.14 6.31
C ALA A 65 -4.02 -6.48 7.02
N ILE A 66 -3.30 -7.55 6.65
CA ILE A 66 -3.43 -8.88 7.27
C ILE A 66 -3.01 -8.82 8.74
N LEU A 67 -1.86 -8.21 9.05
CA LEU A 67 -1.38 -8.08 10.43
C LEU A 67 -2.38 -7.30 11.29
N ASN A 68 -2.87 -6.17 10.80
CA ASN A 68 -3.89 -5.39 11.51
C ASN A 68 -5.21 -6.15 11.69
N LEU A 69 -5.61 -6.97 10.72
CA LEU A 69 -6.79 -7.81 10.85
C LEU A 69 -6.60 -8.90 11.92
N LEU A 70 -5.44 -9.56 11.93
CA LEU A 70 -5.10 -10.57 12.94
C LEU A 70 -5.07 -9.96 14.34
N LEU A 71 -4.46 -8.79 14.51
CA LEU A 71 -4.47 -8.04 15.76
C LEU A 71 -5.90 -7.65 16.18
N ALA A 72 -6.71 -7.16 15.24
CA ALA A 72 -8.11 -6.78 15.53
C ALA A 72 -8.98 -7.98 15.91
N TRP A 73 -8.65 -9.18 15.42
CA TRP A 73 -9.34 -10.41 15.78
C TRP A 73 -9.06 -10.85 17.21
N GLN A 74 -7.83 -10.65 17.70
CA GLN A 74 -7.44 -10.97 19.07
C GLN A 74 -8.03 -10.02 20.13
N LEU A 75 -8.41 -8.79 19.74
CA LEU A 75 -8.99 -7.82 20.66
C LEU A 75 -10.39 -8.22 21.15
N HIS A 76 -10.71 -7.89 22.41
CA HIS A 76 -12.01 -8.18 23.00
C HIS A 76 -13.14 -7.41 22.25
N PRO A 77 -14.37 -7.96 22.12
CA PRO A 77 -15.47 -7.28 21.44
C PRO A 77 -15.82 -5.89 21.98
N SER A 78 -15.59 -5.63 23.28
CA SER A 78 -15.79 -4.30 23.88
C SER A 78 -14.79 -3.25 23.38
N GLN A 79 -13.61 -3.67 22.91
CA GLN A 79 -12.53 -2.80 22.42
C GLN A 79 -12.74 -2.38 20.96
N SER A 80 -13.98 -2.00 20.60
CA SER A 80 -14.35 -1.68 19.22
C SER A 80 -13.60 -0.48 18.63
N PHE A 81 -13.16 0.47 19.48
CA PHE A 81 -12.33 1.60 19.07
C PHE A 81 -10.99 1.14 18.50
N PHE A 82 -10.26 0.29 19.22
CA PHE A 82 -8.96 -0.22 18.77
C PHE A 82 -9.06 -1.04 17.49
N LYS A 83 -10.13 -1.84 17.33
CA LYS A 83 -10.39 -2.56 16.08
C LYS A 83 -10.58 -1.61 14.89
N LYS A 84 -11.31 -0.50 15.07
CA LYS A 84 -11.47 0.53 14.03
C LYS A 84 -10.17 1.25 13.72
N LEU A 85 -9.38 1.56 14.75
CA LEU A 85 -8.09 2.22 14.59
C LEU A 85 -7.11 1.36 13.77
N LEU A 86 -7.03 0.06 14.06
CA LEU A 86 -6.21 -0.89 13.29
C LEU A 86 -6.64 -0.93 11.82
N LEU A 87 -7.94 -1.02 11.54
CA LEU A 87 -8.46 -1.02 10.18
C LEU A 87 -8.18 0.30 9.44
N LEU A 88 -8.37 1.44 10.12
CA LEU A 88 -8.06 2.76 9.57
C LEU A 88 -6.57 2.88 9.25
N SER A 89 -5.70 2.38 10.13
CA SER A 89 -4.25 2.42 9.94
C SER A 89 -3.80 1.63 8.69
N SER A 90 -4.49 0.54 8.34
CA SER A 90 -4.24 -0.19 7.09
C SER A 90 -4.54 0.66 5.86
N VAL A 91 -5.64 1.40 5.87
CA VAL A 91 -6.00 2.31 4.77
C VAL A 91 -5.01 3.47 4.67
N THR A 92 -4.64 4.06 5.81
CA THR A 92 -3.65 5.14 5.87
C THR A 92 -2.28 4.68 5.32
N ALA A 93 -1.81 3.50 5.72
CA ALA A 93 -0.58 2.92 5.19
C ALA A 93 -0.66 2.71 3.67
N GLY A 94 -1.79 2.18 3.18
CA GLY A 94 -2.07 2.04 1.75
C GLY A 94 -1.99 3.38 1.01
N LEU A 95 -2.67 4.41 1.51
CA LEU A 95 -2.65 5.74 0.91
C LEU A 95 -1.25 6.34 0.85
N ILE A 96 -0.48 6.26 1.93
CA ILE A 96 0.89 6.78 1.97
C ILE A 96 1.76 6.09 0.90
N LEU A 97 1.68 4.76 0.80
CA LEU A 97 2.45 3.99 -0.19
C LEU A 97 2.00 4.30 -1.62
N THR A 98 0.70 4.38 -1.89
CA THR A 98 0.19 4.76 -3.21
C THR A 98 0.62 6.17 -3.59
N ILE A 99 0.50 7.15 -2.69
CA ILE A 99 0.94 8.54 -2.97
C ILE A 99 2.45 8.60 -3.23
N ALA A 100 3.26 7.93 -2.41
CA ALA A 100 4.70 7.88 -2.61
C ALA A 100 5.06 7.28 -3.96
N PHE A 101 4.42 6.17 -4.33
CA PHE A 101 4.63 5.53 -5.62
C PHE A 101 4.20 6.41 -6.80
N THR A 102 3.01 7.02 -6.73
CA THR A 102 2.54 7.94 -7.77
C THR A 102 3.49 9.12 -7.94
N LYS A 103 4.01 9.69 -6.84
CA LYS A 103 5.01 10.75 -6.91
C LYS A 103 6.31 10.29 -7.59
N ILE A 104 6.78 9.07 -7.32
CA ILE A 104 7.96 8.51 -7.99
C ILE A 104 7.69 8.41 -9.50
N VAL A 105 6.55 7.86 -9.90
CA VAL A 105 6.18 7.71 -11.32
C VAL A 105 6.10 9.07 -12.02
N LEU A 106 5.47 10.07 -11.39
CA LEU A 106 5.32 11.42 -11.94
C LEU A 106 6.62 12.23 -12.04
N ILE A 107 7.74 11.76 -11.47
CA ILE A 107 9.04 12.39 -11.73
C ILE A 107 9.53 12.08 -13.16
N PHE A 108 9.15 10.92 -13.70
CA PHE A 108 9.71 10.40 -14.96
C PHE A 108 8.75 10.43 -16.14
N VAL A 109 7.45 10.60 -15.89
CA VAL A 109 6.41 10.82 -16.90
C VAL A 109 6.20 12.32 -17.09
#